data_AF-A0A1H6WBX3-F1
#
_entry.id   AF-A0A1H6WBX3-F1
#
_cell.length_a   1.000
_cell.length_b   1.000
_cell.length_c   1.000
_cell.angle_alpha   90.00
_cell.angle_beta   90.00
_cell.angle_gamma   90.00
#
_symmetry.space_group_name_H-M   'P 1'
#
loop_
_entity.id
_entity.type
_entity.pdbx_description
1 polymer ?
#
loop_
_entity_poly.entity_id
_entity_poly.type
_entity_poly.pdbx_seq_one_letter_code
_entity_poly.pdbx_strand_id
1 'polypeptide(L)'
;MQQMQQVQEVPDGAPASQESAIGYASPDAALKALQAKPGVNIREENDWFVIDDASEMTLWSIATPQHPVYPTAVKRSLIQENGTIDIRMHVLCGASKEACDDVVEQFRKMNAGLAESLNRKR
;
A
#
# COMPACT_ATOMS: atom_id res chain seq x y z
N MET A 1 10.62 31.98 43.79
CA MET A 1 11.39 31.23 42.78
C MET A 1 10.88 29.80 42.77
N GLN A 2 10.46 29.33 41.58
CA GLN A 2 10.33 27.94 41.11
C GLN A 2 9.19 27.07 41.72
N GLN A 3 8.11 26.81 40.96
CA GLN A 3 7.83 25.74 39.96
C GLN A 3 6.94 24.66 40.63
N MET A 4 5.61 24.64 40.45
CA MET A 4 4.79 24.14 39.33
C MET A 4 5.06 22.67 38.91
N GLN A 5 4.02 21.86 39.14
CA GLN A 5 3.57 20.67 38.39
C GLN A 5 4.38 19.36 38.54
N GLN A 6 3.82 18.46 39.36
CA GLN A 6 4.06 17.02 39.28
C GLN A 6 3.36 16.49 38.02
N VAL A 7 4.15 16.05 37.04
CA VAL A 7 3.72 15.33 35.84
C VAL A 7 3.37 13.90 36.27
N GLN A 8 2.15 13.48 35.93
CA GLN A 8 1.72 12.08 36.04
C GLN A 8 2.55 11.21 35.08
N GLU A 9 3.25 10.24 35.63
CA GLU A 9 3.89 9.15 34.89
C GLU A 9 2.80 8.24 34.30
N VAL A 10 2.58 8.34 33.00
CA VAL A 10 1.84 7.33 32.23
C VAL A 10 2.82 6.21 31.84
N PRO A 11 2.51 4.92 32.10
CA PRO A 11 3.37 3.84 31.66
C PRO A 11 3.24 3.66 30.14
N ASP A 12 4.34 3.96 29.45
CA ASP A 12 4.62 3.61 28.05
C ASP A 12 4.42 2.09 27.84
N GLY A 13 3.37 1.71 27.12
CA GLY A 13 3.03 0.29 26.93
C GLY A 13 2.02 -0.02 25.83
N ALA A 14 1.80 0.88 24.88
CA ALA A 14 1.11 0.56 23.63
C ALA A 14 2.02 1.01 22.49
N PRO A 15 2.46 0.11 21.57
CA PRO A 15 3.08 0.60 20.36
C PRO A 15 2.02 1.43 19.64
N ALA A 16 2.27 2.73 19.50
CA ALA A 16 1.57 3.54 18.53
C ALA A 16 1.63 2.76 17.22
N SER A 17 0.49 2.24 16.76
CA SER A 17 0.38 1.58 15.48
C SER A 17 0.96 2.55 14.47
N GLN A 18 2.20 2.32 14.04
CA GLN A 18 2.76 2.99 12.89
C GLN A 18 1.88 2.50 11.75
N GLU A 19 0.81 3.24 11.46
CA GLU A 19 0.02 3.03 10.27
C GLU A 19 1.01 3.09 9.12
N SER A 20 1.29 1.91 8.56
CA SER A 20 2.19 1.81 7.43
C SER A 20 1.63 2.64 6.29
N ALA A 21 2.47 2.98 5.32
CA ALA A 21 2.03 3.76 4.16
C ALA A 21 0.79 3.16 3.44
N ILE A 22 0.54 1.85 3.59
CA ILE A 22 -0.58 1.15 2.97
C ILE A 22 -1.83 1.00 3.86
N GLY A 23 -1.77 1.41 5.13
CA GLY A 23 -2.88 1.30 6.10
C GLY A 23 -2.99 -0.06 6.79
N TYR A 24 -1.98 -0.93 6.68
CA TYR A 24 -1.95 -2.27 7.29
C TYR A 24 -0.60 -2.57 7.93
N ALA A 25 -0.55 -3.29 9.05
CA ALA A 25 0.70 -3.56 9.75
C ALA A 25 1.76 -4.32 8.92
N SER A 26 1.34 -5.14 7.94
CA SER A 26 2.24 -5.91 7.07
C SER A 26 1.59 -6.24 5.72
N PRO A 27 2.38 -6.65 4.70
CA PRO A 27 1.83 -7.19 3.45
C PRO A 27 0.89 -8.38 3.66
N ASP A 28 1.23 -9.32 4.56
CA ASP A 28 0.37 -10.45 4.91
C ASP A 28 -0.95 -10.03 5.57
N ALA A 29 -0.90 -9.02 6.44
CA ALA A 29 -2.10 -8.48 7.09
C ALA A 29 -3.03 -7.84 6.05
N ALA A 30 -2.47 -7.12 5.07
CA ALA A 30 -3.23 -6.57 3.96
C ALA A 30 -3.85 -7.69 3.10
N LEU A 31 -3.08 -8.72 2.74
CA LEU A 31 -3.57 -9.84 1.94
C LEU A 31 -4.73 -10.56 2.63
N LYS A 32 -4.59 -10.88 3.92
CA LYS A 32 -5.64 -11.54 4.70
C LYS A 32 -6.91 -10.70 4.79
N ALA A 33 -6.79 -9.39 5.01
CA ALA A 33 -7.92 -8.48 5.07
C ALA A 33 -8.65 -8.38 3.72
N LEU A 34 -7.90 -8.26 2.63
CA LEU A 34 -8.45 -8.18 1.27
C LEU A 34 -9.12 -9.49 0.85
N GLN A 35 -8.54 -10.65 1.16
CA GLN A 35 -9.16 -11.96 0.90
C GLN A 35 -10.49 -12.16 1.61
N ALA A 36 -10.67 -11.56 2.80
CA ALA A 36 -11.92 -11.61 3.54
C ALA A 36 -12.95 -10.58 3.06
N LYS A 37 -12.55 -9.60 2.23
CA LYS A 37 -13.43 -8.54 1.77
C LYS A 37 -14.34 -9.04 0.63
N PRO A 38 -15.67 -8.95 0.75
CA PRO A 38 -16.56 -9.32 -0.34
C PRO A 38 -16.42 -8.35 -1.52
N GLY A 39 -16.51 -8.87 -2.74
CA GLY A 39 -16.55 -8.06 -3.96
C GLY A 39 -15.19 -7.64 -4.52
N VAL A 40 -14.08 -8.04 -3.89
CA VAL A 40 -12.75 -7.89 -4.51
C VAL A 40 -12.50 -9.02 -5.51
N ASN A 41 -11.77 -8.72 -6.58
CA ASN A 41 -11.29 -9.72 -7.53
C ASN A 41 -9.81 -9.98 -7.26
N ILE A 42 -9.47 -11.24 -6.98
CA ILE A 42 -8.09 -11.66 -6.69
C ILE A 42 -7.63 -12.58 -7.82
N ARG A 43 -6.43 -12.31 -8.33
CA ARG A 43 -5.73 -13.20 -9.25
C ARG A 43 -4.27 -13.29 -8.88
N GLU A 44 -3.64 -14.39 -9.25
CA GLU A 44 -2.19 -14.55 -9.18
C GLU A 44 -1.60 -14.33 -10.57
N GLU A 45 -0.58 -13.47 -10.67
CA GLU A 45 0.06 -13.11 -11.92
C GLU A 45 1.53 -12.75 -11.68
N ASN A 46 2.46 -13.46 -12.33
CA ASN A 46 3.91 -13.22 -12.21
C ASN A 46 4.40 -13.18 -10.75
N ASP A 47 3.99 -14.14 -9.93
CA ASP A 47 4.30 -14.23 -8.50
C ASP A 47 3.77 -13.05 -7.65
N TRP A 48 2.76 -12.34 -8.12
CA TRP A 48 1.98 -11.36 -7.33
C TRP A 48 0.53 -11.81 -7.13
N PHE A 49 0.00 -11.63 -5.93
CA PHE A 49 -1.44 -11.47 -5.74
C PHE A 49 -1.85 -10.08 -6.21
N VAL A 50 -2.58 -10.01 -7.32
CA VAL A 50 -3.18 -8.77 -7.84
C VAL A 50 -4.64 -8.72 -7.42
N ILE A 51 -4.99 -7.68 -6.65
CA ILE A 51 -6.32 -7.56 -6.05
C ILE A 51 -6.96 -6.25 -6.50
N ASP A 52 -8.04 -6.36 -7.26
CA ASP A 52 -8.88 -5.24 -7.68
C ASP A 52 -10.04 -5.07 -6.71
N ASP A 53 -10.05 -3.93 -6.03
CA ASP A 53 -11.09 -3.52 -5.10
C ASP A 53 -11.80 -2.28 -5.67
N ALA A 54 -12.75 -2.55 -6.55
CA ALA A 54 -13.52 -1.52 -7.25
C ALA A 54 -14.34 -0.64 -6.31
N SER A 55 -14.74 -1.13 -5.12
CA SER A 55 -15.52 -0.33 -4.16
C SER A 55 -14.71 0.84 -3.60
N GLU A 56 -13.39 0.66 -3.47
CA GLU A 56 -12.45 1.67 -2.97
C GLU A 56 -11.63 2.32 -4.09
N MET A 57 -11.86 1.91 -5.35
CA MET A 57 -11.02 2.28 -6.50
C MET A 57 -9.53 2.02 -6.23
N THR A 58 -9.23 0.85 -5.64
CA THR A 58 -7.84 0.46 -5.34
C THR A 58 -7.42 -0.81 -6.08
N LEU A 59 -6.18 -0.79 -6.54
CA LEU A 59 -5.50 -1.94 -7.12
C LEU A 59 -4.27 -2.26 -6.28
N TRP A 60 -4.24 -3.47 -5.75
CA TRP A 60 -3.16 -3.96 -4.93
C TRP A 60 -2.29 -4.96 -5.69
N SER A 61 -1.01 -4.96 -5.35
CA SER A 61 -0.07 -5.99 -5.75
C SER A 61 0.70 -6.43 -4.51
N ILE A 62 0.49 -7.67 -4.08
CA ILE A 62 1.15 -8.25 -2.91
C ILE A 62 2.03 -9.40 -3.37
N ALA A 63 3.32 -9.32 -3.08
CA ALA A 63 4.30 -10.33 -3.47
C ALA A 63 3.93 -11.67 -2.85
N THR A 64 3.90 -12.73 -3.66
CA THR A 64 3.81 -14.11 -3.14
C THR A 64 5.15 -14.51 -2.52
N PRO A 65 5.21 -15.58 -1.69
CA PRO A 65 6.47 -16.10 -1.15
C PRO A 65 7.52 -16.48 -2.21
N GLN A 66 7.11 -16.71 -3.45
CA GLN A 66 8.00 -17.02 -4.58
C GLN A 66 8.66 -15.78 -5.17
N HIS A 67 8.11 -14.58 -4.95
CA HIS A 67 8.61 -13.36 -5.54
C HIS A 67 9.90 -12.88 -4.82
N PRO A 68 10.95 -12.43 -5.55
CA PRO A 68 12.22 -11.97 -4.95
C PRO A 68 12.11 -10.79 -3.98
N VAL A 69 10.98 -10.09 -4.00
CA VAL A 69 10.72 -8.91 -3.16
C VAL A 69 9.76 -9.22 -2.00
N TYR A 70 9.45 -10.49 -1.77
CA TYR A 70 8.67 -10.88 -0.61
C TYR A 70 9.41 -10.53 0.70
N PRO A 71 8.70 -10.00 1.72
CA PRO A 71 7.29 -9.57 1.71
C PRO A 71 7.15 -8.13 1.21
N THR A 72 6.28 -7.88 0.23
CA THR A 72 6.01 -6.51 -0.26
C THR A 72 4.55 -6.35 -0.66
N ALA A 73 3.98 -5.19 -0.36
CA ALA A 73 2.66 -4.77 -0.82
C ALA A 73 2.73 -3.38 -1.45
N VAL A 74 2.12 -3.23 -2.62
CA VAL A 74 1.90 -1.96 -3.31
C VAL A 74 0.40 -1.70 -3.36
N LYS A 75 -0.04 -0.58 -2.78
CA LYS A 75 -1.41 -0.06 -2.90
C LYS A 75 -1.43 1.06 -3.93
N ARG A 76 -2.31 0.96 -4.91
CA ARG A 76 -2.56 2.02 -5.89
C ARG A 76 -4.01 2.47 -5.79
N SER A 77 -4.23 3.74 -5.52
CA SER A 77 -5.56 4.35 -5.48
C SER A 77 -5.75 5.23 -6.70
N LEU A 78 -6.82 5.00 -7.45
CA LEU A 78 -7.21 5.90 -8.54
C LEU A 78 -7.91 7.10 -7.92
N ILE A 79 -7.33 8.28 -8.09
CA ILE A 79 -7.87 9.54 -7.58
C ILE A 79 -8.26 10.40 -8.77
N GLN A 80 -9.48 10.93 -8.76
CA GLN A 80 -9.92 11.88 -9.78
C GLN A 80 -9.84 13.31 -9.22
N GLU A 81 -8.97 14.13 -9.81
CA GLU A 81 -8.78 15.53 -9.45
C GLU A 81 -8.88 16.40 -10.70
N ASN A 82 -9.70 17.44 -10.68
CA ASN A 82 -9.86 18.40 -11.78
C ASN A 82 -10.18 17.76 -13.15
N GLY A 83 -10.89 16.63 -13.16
CA GLY A 83 -11.22 15.89 -14.38
C GLY A 83 -10.13 14.95 -14.89
N THR A 84 -8.95 14.95 -14.25
CA THR A 84 -7.83 14.06 -14.55
C THR A 84 -7.79 12.91 -13.55
N ILE A 85 -7.41 11.72 -14.00
CA ILE A 85 -7.13 10.57 -13.14
C ILE A 85 -5.65 10.54 -12.82
N ASP A 86 -5.31 10.54 -11.53
CA ASP A 86 -3.99 10.26 -10.99
C ASP A 86 -4.02 8.92 -10.24
N ILE A 87 -2.87 8.28 -10.08
CA ILE A 87 -2.69 7.04 -9.34
C ILE A 87 -1.76 7.30 -8.17
N ARG A 88 -2.36 7.42 -6.98
CA ARG A 88 -1.59 7.53 -5.74
C ARG A 88 -1.08 6.15 -5.34
N MET A 89 0.23 6.07 -5.12
CA MET A 89 0.91 4.82 -4.77
C MET A 89 1.48 4.86 -3.36
N HIS A 90 1.27 3.77 -2.62
CA HIS A 90 1.91 3.50 -1.34
C HIS A 90 2.56 2.13 -1.36
N VAL A 91 3.74 2.02 -0.76
CA VAL A 91 4.52 0.77 -0.75
C VAL A 91 4.89 0.43 0.69
N LEU A 92 4.69 -0.83 1.07
CA LEU A 92 5.27 -1.44 2.25
C LEU A 92 6.14 -2.60 1.79
N CYS A 93 7.45 -2.42 1.86
CA CYS A 93 8.43 -3.38 1.38
C CYS A 93 9.30 -3.89 2.53
N GLY A 94 9.45 -5.20 2.63
CA GLY A 94 10.28 -5.90 3.61
C GLY A 94 11.50 -6.60 3.00
N ALA A 95 11.78 -6.35 1.71
CA ALA A 95 12.97 -6.83 1.03
C ALA A 95 14.19 -5.93 1.29
N SER A 96 15.31 -6.20 0.59
CA SER A 96 16.47 -5.30 0.63
C SER A 96 16.10 -3.92 0.07
N LYS A 97 16.80 -2.87 0.53
CA LYS A 97 16.56 -1.50 0.06
C LYS A 97 16.60 -1.39 -1.47
N GLU A 98 17.61 -2.00 -2.10
CA GLU A 98 17.78 -2.00 -3.55
C GLU A 98 16.58 -2.63 -4.25
N ALA A 99 16.13 -3.80 -3.80
CA ALA A 99 14.94 -4.45 -4.34
C ALA A 99 13.66 -3.62 -4.13
N CYS A 100 13.54 -2.93 -2.99
CA CYS A 100 12.40 -2.05 -2.73
C CYS A 100 12.41 -0.80 -3.62
N ASP A 101 13.58 -0.20 -3.85
CA ASP A 101 13.73 0.95 -4.73
C ASP A 101 13.36 0.57 -6.17
N ASP A 102 13.77 -0.62 -6.62
CA ASP A 102 13.39 -1.17 -7.93
C ASP A 102 11.87 -1.37 -8.07
N VAL A 103 11.20 -1.89 -7.03
CA VAL A 103 9.73 -2.01 -7.00
C VAL A 103 9.07 -0.63 -7.14
N VAL A 104 9.55 0.37 -6.39
CA VAL A 104 9.00 1.73 -6.45
C VAL A 104 9.12 2.29 -7.87
N GLU A 105 10.28 2.17 -8.50
CA GLU A 105 10.52 2.66 -9.85
C GLU A 105 9.72 1.91 -10.92
N GLN A 106 9.62 0.58 -10.79
CA GLN A 106 8.80 -0.24 -11.67
C GLN A 106 7.33 0.18 -11.63
N PHE A 107 6.76 0.30 -10.43
CA PHE A 107 5.36 0.67 -10.28
C PHE A 107 5.09 2.14 -10.64
N ARG A 108 6.02 3.07 -10.43
CA ARG A 108 5.92 4.45 -10.94
C ARG A 108 5.73 4.47 -12.46
N LYS A 109 6.55 3.71 -13.20
CA LYS A 109 6.44 3.62 -14.66
C LYS A 109 5.11 3.01 -15.10
N MET A 110 4.69 1.93 -14.45
CA MET A 110 3.40 1.29 -14.74
C MET A 110 2.21 2.24 -14.46
N ASN A 111 2.28 3.01 -13.37
CA ASN A 111 1.24 3.95 -12.99
C ASN A 111 1.14 5.12 -13.98
N ALA A 112 2.27 5.65 -14.43
CA ALA A 112 2.28 6.71 -15.45
C ALA A 112 1.56 6.25 -16.74
N GLY A 113 1.89 5.05 -17.24
CA GLY A 113 1.25 4.48 -18.43
C GLY A 113 -0.24 4.18 -18.22
N LEU A 114 -0.63 3.70 -17.04
CA LEU A 114 -2.02 3.43 -16.71
C LEU A 114 -2.84 4.72 -16.60
N ALA A 115 -2.33 5.75 -15.90
CA ALA A 115 -2.97 7.05 -15.79
C ALA A 115 -3.17 7.69 -17.18
N GLU A 116 -2.16 7.66 -18.04
CA GLU A 116 -2.27 8.16 -19.42
C GLU A 116 -3.37 7.42 -20.19
N SER A 117 -3.38 6.09 -20.13
CA SER A 117 -4.38 5.25 -20.79
C SER A 117 -5.81 5.53 -20.32
N LEU A 118 -6.00 5.74 -19.02
CA LEU A 118 -7.30 6.08 -18.44
C LEU A 118 -7.77 7.46 -18.88
N ASN A 119 -6.89 8.46 -18.90
CA ASN A 119 -7.24 9.82 -19.30
C ASN A 119 -7.52 9.94 -20.81
N ARG A 120 -6.92 9.10 -21.67
CA ARG A 120 -7.23 9.07 -23.11
C ARG A 120 -8.58 8.46 -23.46
N LYS A 121 -9.16 7.64 -22.58
CA LYS A 121 -10.43 6.93 -22.80
C LYS A 121 -11.66 7.70 -22.32
N ARG A 122 -11.47 8.93 -21.85
CA ARG A 122 -12.54 9.82 -21.38
C ARG A 122 -13.10 10.64 -22.53
#